data_AF-A0A2Z5TN56-F1
#
_entry.id   AF-A0A2Z5TN56-F1
#
_cell.length_a   1.000
_cell.length_b   1.000
_cell.length_c   1.000
_cell.angle_alpha   90.00
_cell.angle_beta   90.00
_cell.angle_gamma   90.00
#
_symmetry.space_group_name_H-M   'P 1'
#
loop_
_entity.id
_entity.type
_entity.pdbx_description
1 polymer ?
#
loop_
_entity_poly.entity_id
_entity_poly.type
_entity_poly.pdbx_seq_one_letter_code
_entity_poly.pdbx_strand_id
1 'polypeptide(L)'
;MIEHKEEIDLSTRNIRNPRNYIELIDIDVYAIYTSMLDNNRLEMEIVVTDFVEVSERYKGELEVDEKTIWLSLVTEVVLDNGIQSFVIQSVDLKEQNRRCSRALSRSGVPYIKKADFDELANAFLAKYYPQALKSPTKIDVTELVAAMGLTVIETKLSSDFSIFGKMIFKDTEIETYDANNQTIRRLIKKGTICAYGGREND
;
A
#
# COMPACT_ATOMS: atom_id res chain seq x y z
N MET A 1 22.24 -7.45 -2.98
CA MET A 1 23.54 -6.98 -3.52
C MET A 1 23.18 -6.18 -4.75
N ILE A 2 23.56 -4.90 -4.86
CA ILE A 2 23.26 -4.10 -6.06
C ILE A 2 24.11 -4.70 -7.19
N GLU A 3 23.49 -5.42 -8.11
CA GLU A 3 24.15 -5.78 -9.36
C GLU A 3 24.46 -4.48 -10.12
N HIS A 4 25.61 -4.41 -10.81
CA HIS A 4 26.00 -3.23 -11.61
C HIS A 4 26.32 -1.93 -10.83
N LYS A 5 26.98 -2.03 -9.66
CA LYS A 5 27.46 -0.84 -8.91
C LYS A 5 28.31 0.14 -9.75
N GLU A 6 28.99 -0.36 -10.79
CA GLU A 6 29.81 0.44 -11.71
C GLU A 6 28.98 1.18 -12.80
N GLU A 7 27.70 0.87 -12.96
CA GLU A 7 26.80 1.52 -13.93
C GLU A 7 26.04 2.72 -13.35
N ILE A 8 26.19 2.97 -12.04
CA ILE A 8 25.59 4.13 -11.40
C ILE A 8 26.38 5.38 -11.80
N ASP A 9 25.88 6.12 -12.78
CA ASP A 9 26.42 7.43 -13.12
C ASP A 9 26.21 8.39 -11.93
N LEU A 10 27.27 8.61 -11.17
CA LEU A 10 27.32 9.57 -10.07
C LEU A 10 28.03 10.85 -10.45
N SER A 11 28.30 11.07 -11.74
CA SER A 11 28.90 12.31 -12.20
C SER A 11 28.02 13.50 -11.81
N THR A 12 28.68 14.56 -11.36
CA THR A 12 28.07 15.83 -11.01
C THR A 12 28.66 16.93 -11.87
N ARG A 13 28.25 18.18 -11.62
CA ARG A 13 28.78 19.34 -12.34
C ARG A 13 30.28 19.50 -12.08
N ASN A 14 30.68 19.30 -10.83
CA ASN A 14 32.04 19.52 -10.35
C ASN A 14 32.89 18.25 -10.47
N ILE A 15 32.30 17.07 -10.26
CA ILE A 15 33.00 15.78 -10.24
C ILE A 15 32.48 14.90 -11.37
N ARG A 16 33.19 14.89 -12.50
CA ARG A 16 32.72 14.17 -13.70
C ARG A 16 32.99 12.67 -13.68
N ASN A 17 33.98 12.20 -12.93
CA ASN A 17 34.37 10.78 -12.89
C ASN A 17 34.65 10.35 -11.43
N PRO A 18 33.62 10.24 -10.58
CA PRO A 18 33.83 9.88 -9.19
C PRO A 18 34.36 8.46 -9.04
N ARG A 19 35.57 8.32 -8.48
CA ARG A 19 36.31 7.05 -8.36
C ARG A 19 36.62 6.61 -6.93
N ASN A 20 36.46 7.49 -5.94
CA ASN A 20 37.09 7.31 -4.63
C ASN A 20 36.10 7.01 -3.50
N TYR A 21 35.12 7.87 -3.27
CA TYR A 21 34.24 7.76 -2.10
C TYR A 21 32.82 8.18 -2.45
N ILE A 22 31.87 7.31 -2.12
CA ILE A 22 30.42 7.50 -2.26
C ILE A 22 29.83 7.05 -0.94
N GLU A 23 29.23 7.99 -0.20
CA GLU A 23 28.53 7.70 1.05
C GLU A 23 27.05 8.02 0.89
N LEU A 24 26.23 7.04 1.26
CA LEU A 24 24.78 7.21 1.40
C LEU A 24 24.52 7.58 2.86
N ILE A 25 24.20 8.85 3.08
CA ILE A 25 24.08 9.43 4.42
C ILE A 25 22.72 9.09 5.03
N ASP A 26 21.66 9.21 4.23
CA ASP A 26 20.29 8.94 4.64
C ASP A 26 19.46 8.45 3.43
N ILE A 27 18.24 7.98 3.70
CA ILE A 27 17.30 7.46 2.70
C ILE A 27 15.88 7.83 3.11
N ASP A 28 15.22 8.66 2.31
CA ASP A 28 13.80 8.95 2.46
C ASP A 28 12.93 8.07 1.56
N VAL A 29 11.84 7.52 2.12
CA VAL A 29 10.81 6.85 1.32
C VAL A 29 9.99 7.90 0.60
N TYR A 30 10.16 7.97 -0.72
CA TYR A 30 9.38 8.87 -1.57
C TYR A 30 7.99 8.30 -1.87
N ALA A 31 7.92 7.03 -2.29
CA ALA A 31 6.67 6.38 -2.67
C ALA A 31 6.75 4.87 -2.50
N ILE A 32 5.61 4.24 -2.25
CA ILE A 32 5.45 2.79 -2.30
C ILE A 32 4.34 2.50 -3.31
N TYR A 33 4.67 1.72 -4.33
CA TYR A 33 3.71 1.20 -5.29
C TYR A 33 3.44 -0.25 -4.99
N THR A 34 2.17 -0.65 -5.08
CA THR A 34 1.74 -2.02 -4.78
C THR A 34 1.00 -2.63 -5.95
N SER A 35 1.27 -3.90 -6.21
CA SER A 35 0.46 -4.75 -7.07
C SER A 35 0.03 -6.00 -6.30
N MET A 36 -1.27 -6.32 -6.32
CA MET A 36 -1.76 -7.58 -5.76
C MET A 36 -1.35 -8.72 -6.68
N LEU A 37 -0.59 -9.67 -6.14
CA LEU A 37 -0.25 -10.92 -6.85
C LEU A 37 -1.38 -11.94 -6.67
N ASP A 38 -1.91 -12.05 -5.46
CA ASP A 38 -3.10 -12.83 -5.12
C ASP A 38 -3.82 -12.23 -3.89
N ASN A 39 -4.57 -13.03 -3.12
CA ASN A 39 -5.38 -12.52 -2.01
C ASN A 39 -4.56 -11.97 -0.84
N ASN A 40 -3.37 -12.49 -0.57
CA ASN A 40 -2.55 -12.04 0.56
C ASN A 40 -1.10 -11.72 0.17
N ARG A 41 -0.72 -11.86 -1.10
CA ARG A 41 0.61 -11.49 -1.57
C ARG A 41 0.60 -10.23 -2.41
N LEU A 42 1.60 -9.40 -2.16
CA LEU A 42 1.81 -8.11 -2.79
C LEU A 42 3.22 -8.06 -3.35
N GLU A 43 3.36 -7.55 -4.57
CA GLU A 43 4.61 -6.95 -5.01
C GLU A 43 4.61 -5.49 -4.58
N MET A 44 5.72 -5.05 -3.97
CA MET A 44 5.96 -3.67 -3.59
C MET A 44 7.19 -3.14 -4.30
N GLU A 45 7.02 -2.01 -4.99
CA GLU A 45 8.11 -1.19 -5.47
C GLU A 45 8.26 0.01 -4.52
N ILE A 46 9.33 0.03 -3.74
CA ILE A 46 9.64 1.10 -2.79
C ILE A 46 10.64 2.04 -3.46
N VAL A 47 10.18 3.25 -3.77
CA VAL A 47 11.03 4.30 -4.30
C VAL A 47 11.58 5.11 -3.14
N VAL A 48 12.90 5.09 -3.03
CA VAL A 48 13.62 5.89 -2.05
C VAL A 48 14.52 6.90 -2.74
N THR A 49 14.77 8.02 -2.08
CA THR A 49 15.59 9.10 -2.63
C THR A 49 16.35 9.82 -1.53
N ASP A 50 17.58 10.19 -1.84
CA ASP A 50 18.36 11.15 -1.06
C ASP A 50 19.55 11.65 -1.87
N PHE A 51 20.33 12.55 -1.29
CA PHE A 51 21.62 12.97 -1.79
C PHE A 51 22.71 11.96 -1.42
N VAL A 52 23.58 11.66 -2.38
CA VAL A 52 24.87 11.05 -2.10
C VAL A 52 25.94 12.12 -2.17
N GLU A 53 26.86 12.07 -1.20
CA GLU A 53 28.08 12.86 -1.28
C GLU A 53 29.05 12.17 -2.24
N VAL A 54 29.53 12.94 -3.19
CA VAL A 54 30.51 12.53 -4.20
C VAL A 54 31.76 13.35 -3.93
N SER A 55 32.91 12.70 -3.77
CA SER A 55 34.17 13.41 -3.57
C SER A 55 35.32 12.89 -4.45
N GLU A 56 36.13 13.82 -4.94
CA GLU A 56 37.32 13.53 -5.75
C GLU A 56 38.48 14.41 -5.29
N ARG A 57 39.70 13.83 -5.27
CA ARG A 57 40.92 14.61 -5.03
C ARG A 57 41.54 14.97 -6.37
N TYR A 58 41.65 16.27 -6.64
CA TYR A 58 42.32 16.78 -7.83
C TYR A 58 43.42 17.76 -7.42
N LYS A 59 44.66 17.52 -7.89
CA LYS A 59 45.85 18.35 -7.60
C LYS A 59 46.10 18.63 -6.09
N GLY A 60 45.68 17.72 -5.21
CA GLY A 60 45.90 17.82 -3.76
C GLY A 60 44.73 18.46 -2.98
N GLU A 61 43.79 19.10 -3.67
CA GLU A 61 42.55 19.63 -3.09
C GLU A 61 41.46 18.55 -3.12
N LEU A 62 40.57 18.56 -2.12
CA LEU A 62 39.39 17.70 -2.07
C LEU A 62 38.21 18.51 -2.61
N GLU A 63 37.62 18.02 -3.69
CA GLU A 63 36.38 18.53 -4.24
C GLU A 63 35.24 17.63 -3.78
N VAL A 64 34.15 18.24 -3.30
CA VAL A 64 32.96 17.56 -2.79
C VAL A 64 31.76 18.15 -3.52
N ASP A 65 30.87 17.29 -3.99
CA ASP A 65 29.61 17.65 -4.63
C ASP A 65 28.53 16.67 -4.22
N GLU A 66 27.27 17.03 -4.45
CA GLU A 66 26.12 16.22 -4.06
C GLU A 66 25.27 15.87 -5.28
N LYS A 67 24.73 14.65 -5.29
CA LYS A 67 23.81 14.20 -6.33
C LYS A 67 22.59 13.55 -5.70
N THR A 68 21.40 14.02 -6.05
CA THR A 68 20.17 13.27 -5.71
C THR A 68 20.11 11.99 -6.52
N ILE A 69 19.98 10.86 -5.84
CA ILE A 69 19.71 9.57 -6.46
C ILE A 69 18.30 9.11 -6.11
N TRP A 70 17.76 8.28 -6.98
CA TRP A 70 16.47 7.64 -6.81
C TRP A 70 16.69 6.15 -7.00
N LEU A 71 16.35 5.37 -5.99
CA LEU A 71 16.47 3.93 -6.02
C LEU A 71 15.08 3.31 -5.98
N SER A 72 14.89 2.27 -6.77
CA SER A 72 13.73 1.41 -6.73
C SER A 72 14.11 0.10 -6.07
N LEU A 73 13.41 -0.26 -5.00
CA LEU A 73 13.57 -1.52 -4.28
C LEU A 73 12.35 -2.38 -4.54
N VAL A 74 12.52 -3.54 -5.15
CA VAL A 74 11.41 -4.48 -5.40
C VAL A 74 11.42 -5.58 -4.34
N THR A 75 10.24 -5.89 -3.80
CA THR A 75 10.03 -6.94 -2.81
C THR A 75 8.65 -7.56 -2.96
N GLU A 76 8.55 -8.87 -2.77
CA GLU A 76 7.27 -9.57 -2.58
C GLU A 76 7.03 -9.75 -1.08
N VAL A 77 5.83 -9.40 -0.61
CA VAL A 77 5.44 -9.57 0.79
C VAL A 77 4.14 -10.34 0.94
N VAL A 78 4.04 -11.02 2.07
CA VAL A 78 2.81 -11.72 2.48
C VAL A 78 2.13 -10.91 3.59
N LEU A 79 0.86 -10.59 3.39
CA LEU A 79 0.00 -9.98 4.39
C LEU A 79 -0.62 -11.05 5.28
N ASP A 80 0.02 -11.35 6.41
CA ASP A 80 -0.54 -12.19 7.46
C ASP A 80 -0.22 -11.59 8.84
N ASN A 81 -1.23 -10.95 9.43
CA ASN A 81 -1.11 -10.19 10.70
C ASN A 81 0.05 -9.18 10.72
N GLY A 82 0.30 -8.55 9.57
CA GLY A 82 1.43 -7.65 9.34
C GLY A 82 2.09 -7.98 8.00
N ILE A 83 3.21 -7.31 7.74
CA ILE A 83 4.06 -7.60 6.59
C ILE A 83 4.99 -8.75 6.97
N GLN A 84 4.90 -9.86 6.25
CA GLN A 84 5.78 -11.02 6.38
C GLN A 84 6.65 -11.17 5.13
N SER A 85 7.76 -11.91 5.27
CA SER A 85 8.67 -12.25 4.17
C SER A 85 9.29 -11.05 3.43
N PHE A 86 9.50 -9.93 4.14
CA PHE A 86 10.13 -8.75 3.53
C PHE A 86 11.59 -9.02 3.17
N VAL A 87 11.86 -9.24 1.88
CA VAL A 87 13.21 -9.44 1.35
C VAL A 87 13.36 -8.61 0.08
N ILE A 88 14.35 -7.71 0.05
CA ILE A 88 14.66 -6.91 -1.14
C ILE A 88 15.19 -7.86 -2.22
N GLN A 89 14.45 -7.99 -3.32
CA GLN A 89 14.76 -8.86 -4.45
C GLN A 89 15.65 -8.16 -5.46
N SER A 90 15.34 -6.90 -5.80
CA SER A 90 16.16 -6.08 -6.69
C SER A 90 16.31 -4.65 -6.18
N VAL A 91 17.36 -3.99 -6.64
CA VAL A 91 17.66 -2.58 -6.39
C VAL A 91 18.12 -1.97 -7.70
N ASP A 92 17.36 -1.01 -8.21
CA ASP A 92 17.59 -0.38 -9.51
C ASP A 92 17.61 1.15 -9.41
N LEU A 93 18.38 1.82 -10.26
CA LEU A 93 18.28 3.27 -10.41
C LEU A 93 16.97 3.65 -11.09
N LYS A 94 16.30 4.68 -10.56
CA LYS A 94 15.05 5.19 -11.11
C LYS A 94 15.21 6.60 -11.63
N GLU A 95 14.59 6.90 -12.76
CA GLU A 95 14.43 8.28 -13.19
C GLU A 95 13.25 8.92 -12.45
N GLN A 96 13.41 10.17 -12.00
CA GLN A 96 12.43 10.94 -11.21
C GLN A 96 10.98 10.92 -11.80
N ASN A 97 10.83 10.75 -13.11
CA ASN A 97 9.57 10.96 -13.82
C ASN A 97 8.72 9.70 -14.07
N ARG A 98 9.12 8.51 -13.61
CA ARG A 98 8.29 7.30 -13.75
C ARG A 98 7.32 7.13 -12.59
N ARG A 99 6.15 7.76 -12.70
CA ARG A 99 5.01 7.53 -11.81
C ARG A 99 4.34 6.19 -12.14
N CYS A 100 4.48 5.19 -11.29
CA CYS A 100 3.70 3.96 -11.40
C CYS A 100 2.23 4.24 -11.00
N SER A 101 1.29 3.58 -11.67
CA SER A 101 -0.12 3.58 -11.28
C SER A 101 -0.27 2.77 -9.98
N ARG A 102 -1.19 3.17 -9.08
CA ARG A 102 -1.48 2.51 -7.78
C ARG A 102 -0.43 2.72 -6.67
N ALA A 103 -0.07 3.97 -6.41
CA ALA A 103 0.68 4.34 -5.22
C ALA A 103 -0.17 4.18 -3.95
N LEU A 104 0.47 3.74 -2.86
CA LEU A 104 -0.04 3.95 -1.53
C LEU A 104 0.22 5.40 -1.09
N SER A 105 -0.67 5.95 -0.27
CA SER A 105 -0.41 7.19 0.46
C SER A 105 0.73 6.99 1.46
N ARG A 106 1.24 8.08 2.05
CA ARG A 106 2.21 8.01 3.17
C ARG A 106 1.73 7.15 4.34
N SER A 107 0.41 7.01 4.52
CA SER A 107 -0.19 6.15 5.55
C SER A 107 -0.45 4.72 5.08
N GLY A 108 0.07 4.32 3.92
CA GLY A 108 -0.13 2.98 3.36
C GLY A 108 -1.53 2.75 2.78
N VAL A 109 -2.31 3.81 2.52
CA VAL A 109 -3.68 3.70 2.01
C VAL A 109 -3.66 3.75 0.48
N PRO A 110 -4.28 2.80 -0.24
CA PRO A 110 -4.34 2.85 -1.70
C PRO A 110 -4.96 4.15 -2.21
N TYR A 111 -4.26 4.83 -3.12
CA TYR A 111 -4.79 6.00 -3.81
C TYR A 111 -5.40 5.59 -5.14
N ILE A 112 -6.72 5.74 -5.25
CA ILE A 112 -7.47 5.46 -6.48
C ILE A 112 -7.84 6.79 -7.14
N LYS A 113 -7.40 6.99 -8.39
CA LYS A 113 -7.78 8.18 -9.16
C LYS A 113 -9.22 8.03 -9.65
N LYS A 114 -9.93 9.15 -9.74
CA LYS A 114 -11.32 9.18 -10.25
C LYS A 114 -11.45 8.55 -11.65
N ALA A 115 -10.45 8.73 -12.51
CA ALA A 115 -10.42 8.13 -13.84
C ALA A 115 -10.38 6.58 -13.83
N ASP A 116 -9.92 5.99 -12.73
CA ASP A 116 -9.74 4.54 -12.58
C ASP A 116 -10.95 3.87 -11.88
N PHE A 117 -11.96 4.65 -11.46
CA PHE A 117 -13.11 4.13 -10.70
C PHE A 117 -13.90 3.09 -11.49
N ASP A 118 -14.23 3.37 -12.76
CA ASP A 118 -15.03 2.47 -13.58
C ASP A 118 -14.27 1.17 -13.90
N GLU A 119 -12.97 1.26 -14.18
CA GLU A 119 -12.13 0.08 -14.42
C GLU A 119 -12.09 -0.82 -13.18
N LEU A 120 -11.85 -0.25 -12.01
CA LEU A 120 -11.78 -0.99 -10.75
C LEU A 120 -13.13 -1.57 -10.34
N ALA A 121 -14.22 -0.83 -10.53
CA ALA A 121 -15.57 -1.33 -10.27
C ALA A 121 -15.91 -2.52 -11.17
N ASN A 122 -15.58 -2.45 -12.47
CA ASN A 122 -15.78 -3.56 -13.40
C ASN A 122 -14.93 -4.77 -13.03
N ALA A 123 -13.66 -4.58 -12.70
CA ALA A 123 -12.77 -5.67 -12.27
C ALA A 123 -13.27 -6.34 -10.98
N PHE A 124 -13.77 -5.54 -10.02
CA PHE A 124 -14.36 -6.03 -8.79
C PHE A 124 -15.60 -6.90 -9.04
N LEU A 125 -16.54 -6.42 -9.86
CA LEU A 125 -17.73 -7.18 -10.22
C LEU A 125 -17.40 -8.43 -11.03
N ALA A 126 -16.45 -8.34 -11.98
CA ALA A 126 -16.02 -9.49 -12.76
C ALA A 126 -15.45 -10.61 -11.86
N LYS A 127 -14.79 -10.25 -10.76
CA LYS A 127 -14.23 -11.20 -9.81
C LYS A 127 -15.27 -11.82 -8.86
N TYR A 128 -16.15 -11.00 -8.28
CA TYR A 128 -17.01 -11.47 -7.16
C TYR A 128 -18.50 -11.53 -7.49
N TYR A 129 -18.98 -10.87 -8.53
CA TYR A 129 -20.40 -10.80 -8.87
C TYR A 129 -20.64 -10.61 -10.39
N PRO A 130 -20.11 -11.50 -11.25
CA PRO A 130 -20.03 -11.30 -12.70
C PRO A 130 -21.39 -11.20 -13.40
N GLN A 131 -22.45 -11.72 -12.78
CA GLN A 131 -23.82 -11.60 -13.27
C GLN A 131 -24.29 -10.15 -13.39
N ALA A 132 -23.81 -9.23 -12.54
CA ALA A 132 -24.16 -7.82 -12.63
C ALA A 132 -23.61 -7.12 -13.87
N LEU A 133 -22.60 -7.70 -14.54
CA LEU A 133 -22.05 -7.16 -15.78
C LEU A 133 -22.84 -7.58 -17.04
N LYS A 134 -23.70 -8.59 -16.94
CA LYS A 134 -24.47 -9.11 -18.09
C LYS A 134 -25.77 -8.36 -18.32
N SER A 135 -26.42 -7.93 -17.24
CA SER A 135 -27.69 -7.22 -17.26
C SER A 135 -27.83 -6.36 -16.02
N PRO A 136 -28.65 -5.29 -16.05
CA PRO A 136 -28.98 -4.51 -14.86
C PRO A 136 -29.47 -5.44 -13.73
N THR A 137 -28.68 -5.54 -12.66
CA THR A 137 -28.89 -6.51 -11.57
C THR A 137 -28.72 -5.80 -10.24
N LYS A 138 -29.67 -5.98 -9.31
CA LYS A 138 -29.50 -5.54 -7.92
C LYS A 138 -28.37 -6.37 -7.30
N ILE A 139 -27.39 -5.68 -6.71
CA ILE A 139 -26.30 -6.35 -5.99
C ILE A 139 -26.84 -6.78 -4.61
N ASP A 140 -26.85 -8.08 -4.35
CA ASP A 140 -27.07 -8.59 -3.00
C ASP A 140 -25.75 -8.48 -2.22
N VAL A 141 -25.75 -7.66 -1.18
CA VAL A 141 -24.54 -7.39 -0.37
C VAL A 141 -24.10 -8.65 0.39
N THR A 142 -25.04 -9.45 0.89
CA THR A 142 -24.72 -10.66 1.64
C THR A 142 -24.07 -11.71 0.74
N GLU A 143 -24.60 -11.91 -0.47
CA GLU A 143 -23.98 -12.79 -1.46
C GLU A 143 -22.59 -12.29 -1.90
N LEU A 144 -22.47 -10.99 -2.17
CA LEU A 144 -21.21 -10.38 -2.59
C LEU A 144 -20.12 -10.54 -1.50
N VAL A 145 -20.45 -10.24 -0.25
CA VAL A 145 -19.51 -10.35 0.87
C VAL A 145 -19.10 -11.81 1.10
N ALA A 146 -20.04 -12.75 0.97
CA ALA A 146 -19.72 -14.18 1.03
C ALA A 146 -18.79 -14.62 -0.11
N ALA A 147 -19.01 -14.13 -1.34
CA ALA A 147 -18.14 -14.40 -2.49
C ALA A 147 -16.72 -13.84 -2.30
N MET A 148 -16.58 -12.75 -1.53
CA MET A 148 -15.28 -12.20 -1.13
C MET A 148 -14.59 -13.01 -0.01
N GLY A 149 -15.25 -14.03 0.55
CA GLY A 149 -14.75 -14.79 1.71
C GLY A 149 -14.80 -14.01 3.02
N LEU A 150 -15.70 -13.04 3.13
CA LEU A 150 -15.89 -12.18 4.29
C LEU A 150 -17.21 -12.52 5.01
N THR A 151 -17.37 -12.00 6.23
CA THR A 151 -18.59 -12.14 7.03
C THR A 151 -19.14 -10.76 7.39
N VAL A 152 -20.48 -10.62 7.44
CA VAL A 152 -21.13 -9.41 8.00
C VAL A 152 -21.72 -9.74 9.36
N ILE A 153 -21.53 -8.84 10.33
CA ILE A 153 -22.23 -8.85 11.61
C ILE A 153 -22.96 -7.52 11.78
N GLU A 154 -24.27 -7.61 11.97
CA GLU A 154 -25.08 -6.45 12.31
C GLU A 154 -24.91 -6.11 13.79
N THR A 155 -24.41 -4.91 14.08
CA THR A 155 -24.21 -4.43 15.43
C THR A 155 -24.12 -2.91 15.49
N LYS A 156 -24.52 -2.33 16.62
CA LYS A 156 -24.39 -0.89 16.86
C LYS A 156 -22.96 -0.59 17.33
N LEU A 157 -22.23 0.20 16.54
CA LEU A 157 -20.80 0.49 16.77
C LEU A 157 -20.55 1.75 17.61
N SER A 158 -21.54 2.65 17.71
CA SER A 158 -21.51 3.83 18.59
C SER A 158 -22.91 4.13 19.12
N SER A 159 -23.02 4.70 20.33
CA SER A 159 -24.31 5.02 20.96
C SER A 159 -25.14 6.03 20.16
N ASP A 160 -24.48 6.91 19.42
CA ASP A 160 -25.04 8.00 18.61
C ASP A 160 -25.16 7.67 17.11
N PHE A 161 -24.79 6.45 16.69
CA PHE A 161 -24.76 6.02 15.28
C PHE A 161 -23.78 6.78 14.38
N SER A 162 -22.81 7.51 14.93
CA SER A 162 -21.72 8.13 14.16
C SER A 162 -20.81 7.13 13.44
N ILE A 163 -20.72 5.88 13.91
CA ILE A 163 -19.95 4.81 13.26
C ILE A 163 -20.89 3.85 12.52
N PHE A 164 -20.90 3.94 11.19
CA PHE A 164 -21.76 3.12 10.32
C PHE A 164 -21.21 1.72 10.07
N GLY A 165 -19.88 1.57 10.03
CA GLY A 165 -19.25 0.29 9.73
C GLY A 165 -17.79 0.24 10.19
N LYS A 166 -17.30 -0.97 10.44
CA LYS A 166 -15.92 -1.27 10.85
C LYS A 166 -15.48 -2.60 10.23
N MET A 167 -14.34 -2.59 9.55
CA MET A 167 -13.70 -3.81 9.04
C MET A 167 -12.68 -4.34 10.06
N ILE A 168 -12.72 -5.66 10.30
CA ILE A 168 -11.84 -6.36 11.24
C ILE A 168 -10.76 -7.11 10.46
N PHE A 169 -9.55 -6.56 10.43
CA PHE A 169 -8.40 -7.13 9.71
C PHE A 169 -7.65 -8.21 10.48
N LYS A 170 -7.77 -8.21 11.81
CA LYS A 170 -7.17 -9.18 12.74
C LYS A 170 -8.20 -9.52 13.80
N ASP A 171 -8.16 -10.73 14.36
CA ASP A 171 -8.97 -11.08 15.53
C ASP A 171 -8.83 -9.99 16.60
N THR A 172 -9.93 -9.31 16.89
CA THR A 172 -9.93 -8.08 17.70
C THR A 172 -11.12 -8.08 18.64
N GLU A 173 -10.88 -7.76 19.91
CA GLU A 173 -11.96 -7.41 20.83
C GLU A 173 -12.42 -5.98 20.53
N ILE A 174 -13.69 -5.82 20.15
CA ILE A 174 -14.28 -4.51 19.91
C ILE A 174 -15.38 -4.22 20.91
N GLU A 175 -15.57 -2.93 21.16
CA GLU A 175 -16.71 -2.42 21.90
C GLU A 175 -17.89 -2.17 20.95
N THR A 176 -19.07 -2.63 21.35
CA THR A 176 -20.34 -2.49 20.64
C THR A 176 -21.44 -2.07 21.61
N TYR A 177 -22.60 -1.70 21.11
CA TYR A 177 -23.75 -1.30 21.91
C TYR A 177 -24.93 -2.23 21.66
N ASP A 178 -25.66 -2.55 22.72
CA ASP A 178 -26.95 -3.23 22.62
C ASP A 178 -28.10 -2.25 22.34
N ALA A 179 -29.33 -2.78 22.32
CA ALA A 179 -30.54 -1.98 22.12
C ALA A 179 -30.78 -0.93 23.22
N ASN A 180 -30.21 -1.10 24.41
CA ASN A 180 -30.32 -0.21 25.55
C ASN A 180 -29.15 0.78 25.65
N ASN A 181 -28.29 0.85 24.62
CA ASN A 181 -27.03 1.61 24.62
C ASN A 181 -26.05 1.18 25.72
N GLN A 182 -26.14 -0.06 26.20
CA GLN A 182 -25.14 -0.62 27.07
C GLN A 182 -23.98 -1.19 26.26
N THR A 183 -22.78 -0.93 26.76
CA THR A 183 -21.54 -1.39 26.15
C THR A 183 -21.38 -2.92 26.29
N ILE A 184 -21.06 -3.59 25.19
CA ILE A 184 -20.72 -5.01 25.13
C ILE A 184 -19.40 -5.19 24.40
N ARG A 185 -18.45 -5.90 25.02
CA ARG A 185 -17.19 -6.32 24.38
C ARG A 185 -17.36 -7.68 23.71
N ARG A 186 -16.91 -7.80 22.47
CA ARG A 186 -16.98 -9.05 21.69
C ARG A 186 -15.67 -9.28 20.97
N LEU A 187 -15.15 -10.50 21.04
CA LEU A 187 -14.05 -10.94 20.19
C LEU A 187 -14.60 -11.25 18.79
N ILE A 188 -14.19 -10.46 17.80
CA ILE A 188 -14.61 -10.61 16.41
C ILE A 188 -13.43 -11.14 15.59
N LYS A 189 -13.71 -12.11 14.71
CA LYS A 189 -12.71 -12.75 13.86
C LYS A 189 -12.28 -11.86 12.69
N LYS A 190 -11.02 -12.01 12.25
CA LYS A 190 -10.52 -11.37 11.03
C LYS A 190 -11.41 -11.70 9.82
N GLY A 191 -11.52 -10.78 8.89
CA GLY A 191 -12.39 -10.93 7.71
C GLY A 191 -13.87 -10.64 8.00
N THR A 192 -14.17 -9.94 9.10
CA THR A 192 -15.55 -9.56 9.45
C THR A 192 -15.78 -8.08 9.26
N ILE A 193 -16.88 -7.73 8.60
CA ILE A 193 -17.44 -6.39 8.54
C ILE A 193 -18.51 -6.29 9.62
N CYS A 194 -18.29 -5.43 10.61
CA CYS A 194 -19.35 -5.02 11.52
C CYS A 194 -20.04 -3.81 10.90
N ALA A 195 -21.35 -3.86 10.73
CA ALA A 195 -22.12 -2.75 10.18
C ALA A 195 -23.39 -2.55 11.01
N TYR A 196 -23.89 -1.32 11.02
CA TYR A 196 -25.22 -1.11 11.56
C TYR A 196 -26.26 -1.70 10.61
N GLY A 197 -26.99 -2.70 11.06
CA GLY A 197 -28.20 -3.18 10.40
C GLY A 197 -29.31 -2.15 10.62
N GLY A 198 -29.53 -1.27 9.65
CA GLY A 198 -30.75 -0.48 9.62
C GLY A 198 -31.92 -1.46 9.54
N ARG A 199 -32.90 -1.33 10.43
CA ARG A 199 -34.17 -2.06 10.27
C ARG A 199 -34.73 -1.70 8.88
N GLU A 200 -34.64 -2.62 7.93
CA GLU A 200 -35.57 -2.66 6.80
C GLU A 200 -36.93 -3.04 7.39
N ASN A 201 -37.66 -2.06 7.89
CA ASN A 201 -39.09 -2.08 8.17
C ASN A 201 -39.51 -0.65 8.48
N ASP A 202 -39.67 0.16 7.44
CA ASP A 202 -40.59 1.30 7.36
C ASP A 202 -41.19 1.34 5.95
#